data_AF-A0A939VV34-F1
#
_entry.id   AF-A0A939VV34-F1
#
_cell.length_a   1.000
_cell.length_b   1.000
_cell.length_c   1.000
_cell.angle_alpha   90.00
_cell.angle_beta   90.00
_cell.angle_gamma   90.00
#
_symmetry.space_group_name_H-M   'P 1'
#
loop_
_entity.id
_entity.type
_entity.pdbx_description
1 polymer ?
#
loop_
_entity_poly.entity_id
_entity_poly.type
_entity_poly.pdbx_seq_one_letter_code
_entity_poly.pdbx_strand_id
1 'polypeptide(L)'
;MKTYKEWAACYRHLDIYLKPGDEIDRDMVEYFRNQALNRTKRSDFIQFREPYEHYRNADGKFHNVYVTIRQKEGRWFYAGLCFAGKTEPAVHHIFVRETFRRTDFGMTFYKSLNLPLEYVKNQNSWYSVISGKIDG
;
A
#
# COMPACT_ATOMS: atom_id res chain seq x y z
N MET A 1 -21.63 2.27 6.20
CA MET A 1 -21.03 3.51 5.68
C MET A 1 -20.24 4.15 6.81
N LYS A 2 -19.02 4.60 6.52
CA LYS A 2 -18.12 5.31 7.42
C LYS A 2 -18.28 6.81 7.19
N THR A 3 -18.28 7.60 8.26
CA THR A 3 -18.56 9.03 8.19
C THR A 3 -17.37 9.88 8.61
N TYR A 4 -17.22 11.05 7.99
CA TYR A 4 -16.20 12.01 8.41
C TYR A 4 -16.39 12.43 9.87
N LYS A 5 -17.64 12.62 10.31
CA LYS A 5 -17.97 13.06 11.67
C LYS A 5 -17.49 12.07 12.74
N GLU A 6 -17.73 10.77 12.54
CA GLU A 6 -17.24 9.73 13.46
C GLU A 6 -15.72 9.69 13.50
N TRP A 7 -15.07 9.78 12.32
CA TRP A 7 -13.61 9.80 12.24
C TRP A 7 -13.01 11.00 12.98
N ALA A 8 -13.52 12.19 12.72
CA ALA A 8 -13.07 13.44 13.35
C ALA A 8 -13.27 13.42 14.87
N ALA A 9 -14.33 12.77 15.37
CA ALA A 9 -14.59 12.68 16.80
C ALA A 9 -13.65 11.72 17.55
N CYS A 10 -13.11 10.69 16.88
CA CYS A 10 -12.32 9.65 17.53
C CYS A 10 -10.79 9.84 17.45
N TYR A 11 -10.30 10.89 16.76
CA TYR A 11 -8.87 11.22 16.61
C TYR A 11 -7.97 10.02 16.23
N ARG A 12 -8.50 9.06 15.46
CA ARG A 12 -7.74 7.89 15.01
C ARG A 12 -7.04 8.16 13.69
N HIS A 13 -5.92 7.47 13.47
CA HIS A 13 -5.32 7.41 12.16
C HIS A 13 -6.30 6.81 11.14
N LEU A 14 -6.27 7.35 9.92
CA LEU A 14 -7.21 7.05 8.86
C LEU A 14 -7.23 5.55 8.48
N ASP A 15 -6.07 4.90 8.52
CA ASP A 15 -5.84 3.47 8.28
C ASP A 15 -6.42 2.56 9.37
N ILE A 16 -6.65 3.08 10.57
CA ILE A 16 -7.33 2.35 11.64
C ILE A 16 -8.85 2.45 11.48
N TYR A 17 -9.34 3.63 11.04
CA TYR A 17 -10.77 3.89 10.92
C TYR A 17 -11.39 3.29 9.66
N LEU A 18 -10.69 3.40 8.52
CA LEU A 18 -11.13 2.89 7.22
C LEU A 18 -10.42 1.59 6.86
N LYS A 19 -11.19 0.59 6.46
CA LYS A 19 -10.68 -0.67 5.87
C LYS A 19 -11.04 -0.73 4.38
N PRO A 20 -10.16 -1.31 3.53
CA PRO A 20 -10.47 -1.44 2.11
C PRO A 20 -11.84 -2.08 1.88
N GLY A 21 -12.67 -1.42 1.07
CA GLY A 21 -14.06 -1.80 0.81
C GLY A 21 -15.12 -1.03 1.62
N ASP A 22 -14.72 -0.25 2.63
CA ASP A 22 -15.66 0.60 3.37
C ASP A 22 -16.26 1.69 2.47
N GLU A 23 -17.59 1.77 2.40
CA GLU A 23 -18.31 2.90 1.80
C GLU A 23 -18.17 4.13 2.69
N ILE A 24 -17.88 5.30 2.10
CA ILE A 24 -17.68 6.55 2.83
C ILE A 24 -18.75 7.60 2.47
N ASP A 25 -19.05 8.49 3.41
CA ASP A 25 -19.98 9.60 3.18
C ASP A 25 -19.38 10.73 2.32
N ARG A 26 -20.26 11.64 1.90
CA ARG A 26 -19.89 12.77 1.04
C ARG A 26 -18.86 13.70 1.67
N ASP A 27 -18.97 13.93 2.98
CA ASP A 27 -18.07 14.82 3.72
C ASP A 27 -16.66 14.24 3.76
N MET A 28 -16.54 12.93 3.90
CA MET A 28 -15.25 12.24 3.81
C MET A 28 -14.67 12.34 2.41
N VAL A 29 -15.48 12.20 1.36
CA VAL A 29 -15.02 12.40 -0.04
C VAL A 29 -14.48 13.82 -0.24
N GLU A 30 -15.15 14.83 0.32
CA GLU A 30 -14.70 16.22 0.22
C GLU A 30 -13.40 16.46 0.99
N TYR A 31 -13.25 15.87 2.17
CA TYR A 31 -11.98 15.84 2.88
C TYR A 31 -10.85 15.27 2.01
N PHE A 32 -11.07 14.13 1.33
CA PHE A 32 -10.11 13.55 0.41
C PHE A 32 -9.78 14.48 -0.78
N ARG A 33 -10.77 15.17 -1.36
CA ARG A 33 -10.56 16.11 -2.47
C ARG A 33 -9.68 17.30 -2.08
N ASN A 34 -9.81 17.76 -0.84
CA ASN A 34 -9.01 18.85 -0.29
C ASN A 34 -7.55 18.43 -0.04
N GLN A 35 -7.31 17.16 0.27
CA GLN A 35 -5.96 16.60 0.46
C GLN A 35 -5.32 16.07 -0.84
N ALA A 36 -6.05 16.06 -1.96
CA ALA A 36 -5.58 15.48 -3.22
C ALA A 36 -4.69 16.45 -4.04
N LEU A 37 -3.66 15.90 -4.70
CA LEU A 37 -2.94 16.61 -5.76
C LEU A 37 -3.84 16.81 -6.98
N ASN A 38 -3.63 17.91 -7.72
CA ASN A 38 -4.32 18.14 -9.00
C ASN A 38 -4.16 16.96 -9.98
N ARG A 39 -3.02 16.25 -9.92
CA ARG A 39 -2.71 15.10 -10.79
C ARG A 39 -3.53 13.83 -10.49
N THR A 40 -4.14 13.71 -9.32
CA THR A 40 -4.86 12.51 -8.87
C THR A 40 -6.37 12.72 -8.80
N LYS A 41 -6.87 13.88 -9.24
CA LYS A 41 -8.30 14.17 -9.37
C LYS A 41 -8.81 13.62 -10.70
N ARG A 42 -9.05 12.30 -10.76
CA ARG A 42 -9.84 11.70 -11.84
C ARG A 42 -11.28 11.52 -11.35
N SER A 43 -12.23 11.42 -12.28
CA SER A 43 -13.65 11.28 -11.93
C SER A 43 -13.94 9.98 -11.17
N ASP A 44 -13.13 8.96 -11.36
CA ASP A 44 -13.29 7.60 -10.87
C ASP A 44 -12.49 7.27 -9.60
N PHE A 45 -11.48 8.07 -9.23
CA PHE A 45 -10.73 7.88 -7.98
C PHE A 45 -10.00 9.15 -7.52
N ILE A 46 -9.65 9.19 -6.24
CA ILE A 46 -8.88 10.26 -5.61
C ILE A 46 -7.78 9.64 -4.75
N GLN A 47 -6.55 10.15 -4.89
CA GLN A 47 -5.42 9.79 -4.03
C GLN A 47 -4.91 11.02 -3.28
N PHE A 48 -4.50 10.79 -2.03
CA PHE A 48 -3.82 11.80 -1.23
C PHE A 48 -2.58 12.33 -1.95
N ARG A 49 -2.25 13.59 -1.65
CA ARG A 49 -1.08 14.27 -2.17
C ARG A 49 0.23 13.64 -1.72
N GLU A 50 0.37 13.48 -0.40
CA GLU A 50 1.60 13.00 0.19
C GLU A 50 1.60 11.45 0.22
N PRO A 51 2.75 10.82 -0.08
CA PRO A 51 2.92 9.37 0.12
C PRO A 51 2.62 8.98 1.56
N TYR A 52 1.92 7.87 1.75
CA TYR A 52 1.74 7.29 3.08
C TYR A 52 2.96 6.44 3.47
N GLU A 53 3.43 5.61 2.52
CA GLU A 53 4.56 4.70 2.71
C GLU A 53 5.19 4.33 1.35
N HIS A 54 6.16 3.41 1.35
CA HIS A 54 6.81 2.88 0.16
C HIS A 54 6.80 1.34 0.16
N TYR A 55 6.18 0.73 -0.85
CA TYR A 55 6.15 -0.73 -1.02
C TYR A 55 6.95 -1.16 -2.24
N ARG A 56 7.47 -2.38 -2.22
CA ARG A 56 8.00 -3.01 -3.43
C ARG A 56 6.85 -3.47 -4.32
N ASN A 57 6.92 -3.13 -5.59
CA ASN A 57 6.03 -3.69 -6.60
C ASN A 57 6.49 -5.11 -6.98
N ALA A 58 5.76 -5.77 -7.89
CA ALA A 58 6.10 -7.11 -8.36
C ALA A 58 7.49 -7.20 -9.05
N ASP A 59 8.01 -6.09 -9.58
CA ASP A 59 9.35 -6.00 -10.16
C ASP A 59 10.46 -5.78 -9.11
N GLY A 60 10.09 -5.76 -7.82
CA GLY A 60 11.01 -5.59 -6.70
C GLY A 60 11.45 -4.15 -6.45
N LYS A 61 10.92 -3.17 -7.19
CA LYS A 61 11.25 -1.74 -7.05
C LYS A 61 10.37 -1.07 -6.01
N PHE A 62 10.98 -0.21 -5.18
CA PHE A 62 10.24 0.61 -4.24
C PHE A 62 9.47 1.72 -4.95
N HIS A 63 8.18 1.81 -4.64
CA HIS A 63 7.30 2.85 -5.12
C HIS A 63 6.44 3.38 -3.97
N ASN A 64 6.17 4.68 -4.01
CA ASN A 64 5.26 5.33 -3.08
C ASN A 64 3.85 4.73 -3.21
N VAL A 65 3.21 4.53 -2.06
CA VAL A 65 1.80 4.17 -1.95
C VAL A 65 1.02 5.30 -1.30
N TYR A 66 -0.22 5.48 -1.75
CA TYR A 66 -1.07 6.61 -1.42
C TYR A 66 -2.42 6.12 -0.92
N VAL A 67 -2.94 6.78 0.10
CA VAL A 67 -4.32 6.61 0.56
C VAL A 67 -5.26 6.92 -0.61
N THR A 68 -6.11 5.97 -0.97
CA THR A 68 -6.93 6.04 -2.19
C THR A 68 -8.40 5.76 -1.88
N ILE A 69 -9.29 6.56 -2.46
CA ILE A 69 -10.73 6.27 -2.56
C ILE A 69 -11.10 6.13 -4.03
N ARG A 70 -12.07 5.25 -4.33
CA ARG A 70 -12.57 5.03 -5.69
C ARG A 70 -14.08 5.14 -5.73
N GLN A 71 -14.59 5.59 -6.87
CA GLN A 71 -16.01 5.63 -7.14
C GLN A 71 -16.45 4.33 -7.81
N LYS A 72 -17.55 3.74 -7.34
CA LYS A 72 -18.22 2.61 -7.96
C LYS A 72 -19.72 2.83 -7.89
N GLU A 73 -20.39 2.80 -9.05
CA GLU A 73 -21.87 2.91 -9.13
C GLU A 73 -22.42 4.15 -8.40
N GLY A 74 -21.75 5.29 -8.55
CA GLY A 74 -22.15 6.56 -7.92
C GLY A 74 -21.76 6.72 -6.45
N ARG A 75 -21.26 5.66 -5.80
CA ARG A 75 -20.82 5.67 -4.39
C ARG A 75 -19.30 5.66 -4.28
N TRP A 76 -18.79 6.15 -3.16
CA TRP A 76 -17.35 6.21 -2.90
C TRP A 76 -16.93 5.19 -1.85
N PHE A 77 -15.83 4.51 -2.12
CA PHE A 77 -15.29 3.46 -1.28
C PHE A 77 -13.81 3.70 -1.01
N TYR A 78 -13.37 3.37 0.20
CA TYR A 78 -11.96 3.32 0.52
C TYR A 78 -11.30 2.14 -0.20
N ALA A 79 -10.31 2.42 -1.04
CA ALA A 79 -9.58 1.40 -1.80
C ALA A 79 -8.36 0.87 -1.05
N GLY A 80 -7.89 1.58 -0.03
CA GLY A 80 -6.66 1.26 0.70
C GLY A 80 -5.46 2.08 0.22
N LEU A 81 -4.26 1.54 0.47
CA LEU A 81 -3.01 2.11 0.01
C LEU A 81 -2.71 1.59 -1.39
N CYS A 82 -2.74 2.44 -2.40
CA CYS A 82 -2.52 2.07 -3.80
C CYS A 82 -1.27 2.74 -4.35
N PHE A 83 -0.61 2.13 -5.33
CA PHE A 83 0.43 2.82 -6.09
C PHE A 83 -0.15 4.04 -6.85
N ALA A 84 0.71 4.98 -7.22
CA ALA A 84 0.30 6.17 -7.96
C ALA A 84 -0.50 5.82 -9.22
N GLY A 85 -1.69 6.41 -9.35
CA GLY A 85 -2.60 6.21 -10.48
C GLY A 85 -3.28 4.84 -10.53
N LYS A 86 -3.16 4.01 -9.49
CA LYS A 86 -3.84 2.71 -9.37
C LYS A 86 -4.97 2.80 -8.36
N THR A 87 -5.98 1.94 -8.54
CA THR A 87 -7.17 1.85 -7.68
C THR A 87 -7.24 0.55 -6.88
N GLU A 88 -6.33 -0.39 -7.17
CA GLU A 88 -6.25 -1.64 -6.41
C GLU A 88 -5.19 -1.51 -5.32
N PRO A 89 -5.49 -1.96 -4.09
CA PRO A 89 -4.55 -1.86 -2.98
C PRO A 89 -3.23 -2.58 -3.31
N ALA A 90 -2.13 -1.87 -3.06
CA ALA A 90 -0.79 -2.41 -3.14
C ALA A 90 -0.60 -3.47 -2.06
N VAL A 91 0.07 -4.56 -2.43
CA VAL A 91 0.35 -5.62 -1.47
C VAL A 91 1.63 -5.32 -0.72
N HIS A 92 1.55 -5.35 0.61
CA HIS A 92 2.74 -5.14 1.43
C HIS A 92 3.73 -6.30 1.23
N HIS A 93 4.93 -5.93 0.81
CA HIS A 93 5.98 -6.86 0.41
C HIS A 93 6.62 -7.65 1.57
N ILE A 94 6.28 -7.36 2.84
CA ILE A 94 6.88 -7.97 4.04
C ILE A 94 6.19 -9.26 4.49
N PHE A 95 5.01 -9.57 3.95
CA PHE A 95 4.36 -10.84 4.23
C PHE A 95 5.13 -11.94 3.51
N VAL A 96 5.99 -12.62 4.28
CA VAL A 96 6.92 -13.62 3.77
C VAL A 96 6.88 -14.88 4.62
N ARG A 97 7.22 -16.01 4.00
CA ARG A 97 7.53 -17.27 4.70
C ARG A 97 9.01 -17.55 4.61
N GLU A 98 9.58 -18.06 5.69
CA GLU A 98 10.92 -18.64 5.65
C GLU A 98 10.92 -19.86 4.71
N THR A 99 11.97 -19.97 3.92
CA THR A 99 12.13 -21.06 2.94
C THR A 99 13.38 -21.88 3.20
N PHE A 100 14.46 -21.22 3.61
CA PHE A 100 15.74 -21.85 3.85
C PHE A 100 16.57 -20.98 4.79
N ARG A 101 17.43 -21.59 5.61
CA ARG A 101 18.35 -20.89 6.49
C ARG A 101 19.76 -21.45 6.32
N ARG A 102 20.73 -20.55 6.13
CA ARG A 102 22.15 -20.84 6.03
C ARG A 102 22.87 -20.29 7.25
N THR A 103 23.11 -21.16 8.22
CA THR A 103 23.67 -20.80 9.53
C THR A 103 25.09 -20.25 9.44
N ASP A 104 25.92 -20.81 8.56
CA ASP A 104 27.35 -20.47 8.42
C ASP A 104 27.58 -18.99 8.06
N PHE A 105 26.57 -18.35 7.45
CA PHE A 105 26.59 -16.95 7.05
C PHE A 105 25.52 -16.10 7.76
N GLY A 106 24.80 -16.67 8.73
CA GLY A 106 23.71 -15.97 9.41
C GLY A 106 22.57 -15.52 8.47
N MET A 107 22.37 -16.22 7.34
CA MET A 107 21.41 -15.84 6.31
C MET A 107 20.12 -16.63 6.42
N THR A 108 18.98 -15.96 6.36
CA THR A 108 17.66 -16.61 6.25
C THR A 108 16.96 -16.13 5.00
N PHE A 109 16.47 -17.06 4.19
CA PHE A 109 15.83 -16.82 2.91
C PHE A 109 14.33 -16.91 3.04
N TYR A 110 13.63 -15.98 2.41
CA TYR A 110 12.18 -15.86 2.49
C TYR A 110 11.56 -15.70 1.11
N LYS A 111 10.33 -16.20 0.95
CA LYS A 111 9.47 -15.94 -0.20
C LYS A 111 8.27 -15.12 0.22
N SER A 112 7.93 -14.09 -0.55
CA SER A 112 6.67 -13.38 -0.34
C SER A 112 5.49 -14.34 -0.54
N LEU A 113 4.46 -14.15 0.28
CA LEU A 113 3.22 -14.91 0.20
C LEU A 113 2.32 -14.43 -0.95
N ASN A 114 2.49 -13.19 -1.39
CA ASN A 114 1.55 -12.52 -2.29
C ASN A 114 2.20 -11.94 -3.55
N LEU A 115 3.53 -11.85 -3.57
CA LEU A 115 4.30 -11.31 -4.70
C LEU A 115 5.34 -12.33 -5.14
N PRO A 116 5.79 -12.32 -6.41
CA PRO A 116 6.87 -13.17 -6.90
C PRO A 116 8.25 -12.64 -6.45
N LEU A 117 8.40 -12.33 -5.15
CA LEU A 117 9.60 -11.73 -4.57
C LEU A 117 10.28 -12.67 -3.58
N GLU A 118 11.61 -12.67 -3.62
CA GLU A 118 12.47 -13.41 -2.71
C GLU A 118 13.35 -12.45 -1.91
N TYR A 119 13.63 -12.81 -0.67
CA TYR A 119 14.41 -12.00 0.25
C TYR A 119 15.45 -12.84 0.99
N VAL A 120 16.55 -12.19 1.36
CA VAL A 120 17.50 -12.71 2.34
C VAL A 120 17.60 -11.73 3.50
N LYS A 121 17.54 -12.24 4.72
CA LYS A 121 17.82 -11.49 5.94
C LYS A 121 19.20 -11.89 6.46
N ASN A 122 20.07 -10.91 6.70
CA ASN A 122 21.38 -11.09 7.33
C ASN A 122 21.58 -10.01 8.39
N GLN A 123 21.93 -10.40 9.63
CA GLN A 123 22.21 -9.48 10.74
C GLN A 123 21.15 -8.35 10.89
N ASN A 124 19.87 -8.70 10.77
CA ASN A 124 18.69 -7.80 10.78
C ASN A 124 18.44 -6.93 9.54
N SER A 125 19.32 -6.92 8.56
CA SER A 125 19.09 -6.25 7.28
C SER A 125 18.39 -7.17 6.29
N TRP A 126 17.43 -6.62 5.55
CA TRP A 126 16.70 -7.32 4.50
C TRP A 126 17.23 -6.93 3.12
N TYR A 127 17.45 -7.91 2.26
CA TYR A 127 17.91 -7.73 0.89
C TYR A 127 16.95 -8.45 -0.05
N SER A 128 16.60 -7.82 -1.17
CA SER A 128 15.86 -8.49 -2.23
C SER A 128 16.79 -9.39 -3.02
N VAL A 129 16.40 -10.65 -3.20
CA VAL A 129 17.04 -11.55 -4.14
C VAL A 129 16.37 -11.29 -5.50
N ILE A 130 16.94 -10.37 -6.28
CA ILE A 130 16.50 -10.21 -7.67
C ILE A 130 16.86 -11.51 -8.36
N SER A 131 15.87 -12.21 -8.91
CA SER A 131 16.08 -13.42 -9.68
C SER A 131 16.96 -13.11 -10.90
N GLY A 132 18.27 -13.33 -10.77
CA GLY A 132 19.17 -13.63 -11.88
C GLY A 132 19.39 -12.56 -12.94
N LYS A 133 19.76 -11.33 -12.57
CA LYS A 133 20.64 -10.52 -13.43
C LYS A 133 21.82 -9.97 -12.66
N ILE A 134 22.88 -10.77 -12.68
CA ILE A 134 24.24 -10.24 -12.69
C ILE A 134 24.45 -9.83 -14.15
N ASP A 135 24.26 -8.55 -14.47
CA ASP A 135 24.76 -7.97 -15.71
C ASP A 135 26.21 -7.55 -15.43
N GLY A 136 27.19 -8.26 -16.01
CA GLY A 136 28.62 -7.90 -16.03
C GLY A 136 29.46 -8.44 -14.89
#